data_AF-A0AAD0RSM7-F1
#
_entry.id   AF-A0AAD0RSM7-F1
#
_cell.length_a   1.000
_cell.length_b   1.000
_cell.length_c   1.000
_cell.angle_alpha   90.00
_cell.angle_beta   90.00
_cell.angle_gamma   90.00
#
_symmetry.space_group_name_H-M   'P 1'
#
loop_
_entity.id
_entity.type
_entity.pdbx_description
1 polymer ?
#
loop_
_entity_poly.entity_id
_entity_poly.type
_entity_poly.pdbx_seq_one_letter_code
_entity_poly.pdbx_strand_id
1 'polypeptide(L)'
;MNVQTNLYTRLVQAATGKYRAELDAVNGQLHNIDRAERIARRLRDIELEATAEAGPGAVPFIVLRLPIELLQLQGNVIALVRNTLERQLVQNGCDSQGRDCFQILDDERASLELVVEPI
;
A
#
# COMPACT_ATOMS: atom_id res chain seq x y z
N MET A 1 17.77 46.44 13.26
CA MET A 1 18.43 45.44 14.14
C MET A 1 18.47 44.12 13.39
N ASN A 2 19.59 43.83 12.70
CA ASN A 2 19.78 42.58 11.97
C ASN A 2 20.29 41.53 12.96
N VAL A 3 19.42 40.60 13.34
CA VAL A 3 19.85 39.39 14.06
C VAL A 3 20.71 38.59 13.07
N GLN A 4 22.04 38.70 13.22
CA GLN A 4 22.95 37.72 12.66
C GLN A 4 22.65 36.40 13.36
N THR A 5 21.79 35.59 12.76
CA THR A 5 21.59 34.21 13.18
C THR A 5 22.94 33.51 13.00
N ASN A 6 23.61 33.19 14.12
CA ASN A 6 24.91 32.52 14.15
C ASN A 6 24.93 31.36 13.13
N LEU A 7 26.04 31.20 12.40
CA LEU A 7 26.21 30.12 11.41
C LEU A 7 25.85 28.75 11.99
N TYR A 8 26.12 28.54 13.29
CA TYR A 8 25.68 27.37 14.04
C TYR A 8 24.15 27.22 14.06
N THR A 9 23.40 28.28 14.36
CA THR A 9 21.94 28.27 14.38
C THR A 9 21.34 27.97 13.00
N ARG A 10 21.93 28.49 11.92
CA ARG A 10 21.48 28.17 10.54
C ARG A 10 21.74 26.71 10.19
N LEU A 11 22.90 26.18 10.60
CA LEU A 11 23.24 24.77 10.39
C LEU A 11 22.25 23.85 11.14
N VAL A 12 21.97 24.15 12.41
CA VAL A 12 21.01 23.39 13.22
C VAL A 12 19.61 23.48 12.62
N GLN A 13 19.14 24.66 12.21
CA GLN A 13 17.82 24.81 11.57
C GLN A 13 17.70 23.99 10.27
N ALA A 14 18.75 23.99 9.44
CA ALA A 14 18.77 23.20 8.21
C ALA A 14 18.78 21.69 8.50
N ALA A 15 19.54 21.23 9.50
CA ALA A 15 19.56 19.84 9.91
C ALA A 15 18.18 19.41 10.46
N THR A 16 17.58 20.19 11.36
CA THR A 16 16.24 19.90 11.90
C THR A 16 15.18 19.87 10.81
N GLY A 17 15.26 20.77 9.82
CA GLY A 17 14.35 20.77 8.68
C GLY A 17 14.44 19.49 7.85
N LYS A 18 15.67 19.02 7.57
CA LYS A 18 15.90 17.75 6.85
C LYS A 18 15.38 16.55 7.63
N TYR A 19 15.75 16.44 8.92
CA TYR A 19 15.28 15.33 9.75
C TYR A 19 13.77 15.29 9.89
N ARG A 20 13.11 16.46 9.98
CA ARG A 20 11.65 16.52 10.00
C ARG A 20 11.04 16.00 8.69
N ALA A 21 11.58 16.43 7.55
CA ALA A 21 11.10 15.95 6.26
C ALA A 21 11.30 14.43 6.08
N GLU A 22 12.43 13.89 6.55
CA GLU A 22 12.68 12.45 6.55
C GLU A 22 11.71 11.71 7.48
N LEU A 23 11.46 12.22 8.68
CA LEU A 23 10.48 11.65 9.61
C LEU A 23 9.06 11.68 9.05
N ASP A 24 8.66 12.78 8.43
CA ASP A 24 7.34 12.91 7.80
C ASP A 24 7.18 11.90 6.65
N ALA A 25 8.24 11.67 5.86
CA ALA A 25 8.26 10.65 4.81
C ALA A 25 8.13 9.22 5.38
N VAL A 26 8.88 8.90 6.43
CA VAL A 26 8.82 7.60 7.12
C VAL A 26 7.44 7.37 7.74
N ASN A 27 6.87 8.39 8.39
CA ASN A 27 5.51 8.31 8.95
C ASN A 27 4.46 8.08 7.86
N GLY A 28 4.61 8.70 6.70
CA GLY A 28 3.75 8.44 5.54
C GLY A 28 3.86 6.99 5.05
N GLN A 29 5.06 6.43 4.99
CA GLN A 29 5.27 5.02 4.63
C GLN A 29 4.66 4.06 5.66
N LEU A 30 4.87 4.30 6.95
CA LEU A 30 4.27 3.50 8.03
C LEU A 30 2.74 3.50 7.93
N HIS A 31 2.14 4.67 7.71
CA HIS A 31 0.69 4.78 7.52
C HIS A 31 0.18 3.92 6.34
N ASN A 32 0.91 3.91 5.23
CA ASN A 32 0.56 3.10 4.07
C ASN A 32 0.70 1.59 4.34
N ILE A 33 1.73 1.18 5.09
CA ILE A 33 1.93 -0.22 5.49
C ILE A 33 0.81 -0.67 6.43
N ASP A 34 0.51 0.10 7.48
CA ASP A 34 -0.59 -0.18 8.41
C ASP A 34 -1.93 -0.28 7.69
N ARG A 35 -2.13 0.53 6.64
CA ARG A 35 -3.31 0.46 5.79
C ARG A 35 -3.35 -0.86 5.00
N ALA A 36 -2.26 -1.27 4.37
CA ALA A 36 -2.20 -2.55 3.67
C ALA A 36 -2.44 -3.73 4.60
N GLU A 37 -1.85 -3.74 5.80
CA GLU A 37 -2.08 -4.78 6.80
C GLU A 37 -3.54 -4.86 7.25
N ARG A 38 -4.19 -3.71 7.45
CA ARG A 38 -5.63 -3.66 7.80
C ARG A 38 -6.50 -4.25 6.69
N ILE A 39 -6.19 -3.95 5.43
CA ILE A 39 -6.91 -4.51 4.28
C ILE A 39 -6.70 -6.02 4.21
N ALA A 40 -5.46 -6.50 4.29
CA ALA A 40 -5.16 -7.92 4.30
C ALA A 40 -5.88 -8.66 5.44
N ARG A 41 -5.96 -8.05 6.63
CA ARG A 41 -6.72 -8.61 7.76
C ARG A 41 -8.20 -8.72 7.45
N ARG A 42 -8.84 -7.67 6.91
CA ARG A 42 -10.26 -7.71 6.52
C ARG A 42 -10.57 -8.80 5.50
N LEU A 43 -9.64 -9.07 4.57
CA LEU A 43 -9.78 -10.15 3.61
C LEU A 43 -9.63 -11.53 4.28
N ARG A 44 -8.70 -11.68 5.22
CA ARG A 44 -8.60 -12.91 6.01
C ARG A 44 -9.81 -13.17 6.91
N ASP A 45 -10.47 -12.12 7.39
CA ASP A 45 -11.70 -12.24 8.20
C ASP A 45 -12.87 -12.86 7.41
N ILE A 46 -12.81 -12.86 6.07
CA ILE A 46 -13.75 -13.55 5.17
C ILE A 46 -13.14 -14.81 4.52
N GLU A 47 -12.10 -15.37 5.16
CA GLU A 47 -11.42 -16.61 4.74
C GLU A 47 -10.66 -16.52 3.41
N LEU A 48 -10.37 -15.31 2.91
CA LEU A 48 -9.47 -15.14 1.77
C LEU A 48 -8.02 -15.11 2.23
N GLU A 49 -7.16 -15.87 1.55
CA GLU A 49 -5.73 -15.89 1.84
C GLU A 49 -5.05 -14.63 1.31
N ALA A 50 -4.97 -13.60 2.16
CA ALA A 50 -4.38 -12.31 1.81
C ALA A 50 -3.20 -11.95 2.72
N THR A 51 -2.12 -11.44 2.14
CA THR A 51 -0.97 -10.87 2.86
C THR A 51 -0.66 -9.47 2.37
N ALA A 52 -0.13 -8.62 3.26
CA ALA A 52 0.42 -7.33 2.88
C ALA A 52 1.93 -7.51 2.71
N GLU A 53 2.46 -7.03 1.60
CA GLU A 53 3.88 -7.13 1.23
C GLU A 53 4.39 -5.76 0.78
N ALA A 54 5.71 -5.60 0.71
CA ALA A 54 6.36 -4.35 0.34
C ALA A 54 7.25 -4.54 -0.88
N GLY A 55 6.97 -3.75 -1.92
CA GLY A 55 7.73 -3.74 -3.16
C GLY A 55 8.95 -2.79 -3.09
N PRO A 56 9.58 -2.51 -4.24
CA PRO A 56 10.66 -1.53 -4.33
C PRO A 56 10.25 -0.18 -3.73
N GLY A 57 11.13 0.42 -2.92
CA GLY A 57 10.85 1.69 -2.25
C GLY A 57 9.85 1.59 -1.09
N ALA A 58 9.62 0.39 -0.55
CA ALA A 58 8.67 0.12 0.53
C ALA A 58 7.23 0.52 0.18
N VAL A 59 6.88 0.48 -1.10
CA VAL A 59 5.50 0.67 -1.56
C VAL A 59 4.71 -0.58 -1.22
N PRO A 60 3.69 -0.49 -0.36
CA PRO A 60 2.95 -1.68 0.05
C PRO A 60 1.98 -2.13 -1.05
N PHE A 61 1.73 -3.43 -1.11
CA PHE A 61 0.72 -4.07 -1.95
C PHE A 61 0.12 -5.28 -1.23
N ILE A 62 -1.02 -5.76 -1.71
CA ILE A 62 -1.71 -6.94 -1.19
C ILE A 62 -1.42 -8.10 -2.13
N VAL A 63 -1.05 -9.25 -1.58
CA VAL A 63 -1.05 -10.53 -2.30
C VAL A 63 -2.30 -11.30 -1.88
N LEU A 64 -3.15 -11.63 -2.84
CA LEU A 64 -4.30 -12.50 -2.68
C LEU A 64 -3.95 -13.85 -3.30
N ARG A 65 -3.73 -14.86 -2.45
CA ARG A 65 -3.43 -16.22 -2.89
C ARG A 65 -4.72 -16.97 -3.14
N LEU A 66 -4.86 -17.51 -4.34
CA LEU A 66 -6.03 -18.29 -4.74
C LEU A 66 -5.61 -19.70 -5.15
N PRO A 67 -6.22 -20.74 -4.56
CA PRO A 67 -6.12 -22.10 -5.07
C PRO A 67 -6.42 -22.15 -6.57
N ILE A 68 -5.70 -22.99 -7.31
CA ILE A 68 -5.86 -23.13 -8.76
C ILE A 68 -7.33 -23.34 -9.17
N GLU A 69 -8.11 -24.06 -8.36
CA GLU A 69 -9.53 -24.31 -8.60
C GLU A 69 -10.37 -23.01 -8.55
N LEU A 70 -9.99 -22.06 -7.69
CA LEU A 70 -10.66 -20.77 -7.53
C LEU A 70 -10.24 -19.73 -8.58
N LEU A 71 -9.18 -19.97 -9.34
CA LEU A 71 -8.77 -19.07 -10.43
C LEU A 71 -9.86 -18.95 -11.50
N GLN A 72 -10.60 -20.03 -11.79
CA GLN A 72 -11.75 -19.95 -12.71
C GLN A 72 -12.88 -19.05 -12.19
N LEU A 73 -12.93 -18.84 -10.88
CA LEU A 73 -13.88 -17.99 -10.17
C LEU A 73 -13.29 -16.64 -9.76
N GLN A 74 -12.11 -16.28 -10.27
CA GLN A 74 -11.41 -15.06 -9.89
C GLN A 74 -12.30 -13.82 -10.00
N GLY A 75 -13.12 -13.70 -11.05
CA GLY A 75 -14.07 -12.59 -11.17
C GLY A 75 -15.05 -12.48 -10.00
N ASN A 76 -15.52 -13.61 -9.46
CA ASN A 76 -16.39 -13.66 -8.29
C ASN A 76 -15.63 -13.32 -7.01
N VAL A 77 -14.39 -13.80 -6.87
CA VAL A 77 -13.54 -13.48 -5.72
C VAL A 77 -13.21 -11.99 -5.71
N ILE A 78 -12.86 -11.40 -6.85
CA ILE A 78 -12.62 -9.95 -6.97
C ILE A 78 -13.89 -9.16 -6.66
N ALA A 79 -15.07 -9.63 -7.07
CA ALA A 79 -16.34 -9.00 -6.70
C ALA A 79 -16.60 -9.08 -5.19
N LEU A 80 -16.26 -10.20 -4.55
CA LEU A 80 -16.35 -10.37 -3.09
C LEU A 80 -15.38 -9.42 -2.37
N VAL A 81 -14.13 -9.32 -2.83
CA VAL A 81 -13.12 -8.38 -2.32
C VAL A 81 -13.65 -6.95 -2.41
N ARG A 82 -14.20 -6.56 -3.57
CA ARG A 82 -14.81 -5.25 -3.81
C ARG A 82 -15.91 -4.94 -2.80
N ASN A 83 -16.81 -5.88 -2.59
CA ASN A 83 -17.93 -5.72 -1.66
C ASN A 83 -17.44 -5.66 -0.21
N THR A 84 -16.49 -6.51 0.17
CA THR A 84 -15.96 -6.60 1.54
C THR A 84 -15.18 -5.36 1.94
N LEU A 85 -14.44 -4.77 1.01
CA LEU A 85 -13.69 -3.54 1.24
C LEU A 85 -14.54 -2.29 1.07
N GLU A 86 -15.74 -2.41 0.47
CA GLU A 86 -16.60 -1.29 0.05
C GLU A 86 -15.85 -0.29 -0.84
N ARG A 87 -14.97 -0.81 -1.71
CA ARG A 87 -14.04 -0.02 -2.54
C ARG A 87 -14.09 -0.45 -3.98
N GLN A 88 -13.74 0.45 -4.90
CA GLN A 88 -13.60 0.09 -6.30
C GLN A 88 -12.28 -0.66 -6.52
N LEU A 89 -12.34 -1.77 -7.26
CA LEU A 89 -11.16 -2.45 -7.79
C LEU A 89 -11.13 -2.29 -9.30
N VAL A 90 -10.00 -1.82 -9.82
CA VAL A 90 -9.77 -1.64 -11.26
C VAL A 90 -8.65 -2.56 -11.69
N GLN A 91 -8.87 -3.34 -12.75
CA GLN A 91 -7.82 -4.21 -13.29
C GLN A 91 -6.66 -3.36 -13.82
N ASN A 92 -5.44 -3.72 -13.40
CA ASN A 92 -4.18 -3.03 -13.70
C ASN A 92 -3.21 -3.92 -14.50
N GLY A 93 -3.75 -4.75 -15.39
CA GLY A 93 -2.97 -5.68 -16.20
C GLY A 93 -2.32 -6.79 -15.38
N CYS A 94 -1.10 -7.17 -15.78
CA CYS A 94 -0.30 -8.18 -15.09
C CYS A 94 1.05 -7.59 -14.67
N ASP A 95 1.64 -8.13 -13.60
CA ASP A 95 3.01 -7.79 -13.21
C ASP A 95 4.07 -8.46 -14.10
N SER A 96 5.34 -8.24 -13.77
CA SER A 96 6.49 -8.84 -14.48
C SER A 96 6.56 -10.37 -14.37
N GLN A 97 5.77 -10.99 -13.48
CA GLN A 97 5.66 -12.43 -13.30
C GLN A 97 4.39 -13.00 -13.97
N GLY A 98 3.58 -12.16 -14.62
CA GLY A 98 2.34 -12.56 -15.27
C GLY A 98 1.16 -12.73 -14.31
N ARG A 99 1.25 -12.21 -13.09
CA ARG A 99 0.18 -12.27 -12.08
C ARG A 99 -0.80 -11.13 -12.29
N ASP A 100 -2.09 -11.40 -12.18
CA ASP A 100 -3.11 -10.37 -12.37
C ASP A 100 -3.06 -9.32 -11.25
N CYS A 101 -3.05 -8.06 -11.66
CA CYS A 101 -2.95 -6.92 -10.76
C CYS A 101 -4.24 -6.10 -10.79
N PHE A 102 -4.63 -5.58 -9.64
CA PHE A 102 -5.79 -4.73 -9.44
C PHE A 102 -5.40 -3.53 -8.58
N GLN A 103 -5.95 -2.36 -8.88
CA GLN A 103 -5.85 -1.18 -8.03
C GLN A 103 -7.10 -1.07 -7.16
N ILE A 104 -6.90 -1.09 -5.85
CA ILE A 104 -7.91 -0.73 -4.85
C ILE A 104 -7.92 0.80 -4.78
N LEU A 105 -8.97 1.40 -5.33
CA LEU A 105 -9.20 2.84 -5.26
C LEU A 105 -9.76 3.22 -3.89
N ASP A 106 -9.30 4.36 -3.40
CA ASP A 106 -9.67 4.93 -2.11
C ASP A 106 -9.82 6.44 -2.28
N ASP A 107 -10.64 7.06 -1.44
CA ASP A 107 -10.87 8.51 -1.49
C ASP A 107 -9.59 9.31 -1.13
N GLU A 108 -8.65 8.68 -0.43
CA GLU A 108 -7.44 9.29 0.14
C GLU A 108 -6.22 9.42 -0.80
N ARG A 109 -6.41 9.50 -2.12
CA ARG A 109 -5.35 9.70 -3.16
C ARG A 109 -4.29 8.58 -3.28
N ALA A 110 -4.16 7.67 -2.33
CA ALA A 110 -3.21 6.56 -2.38
C ALA A 110 -3.92 5.25 -2.78
N SER A 111 -3.87 4.92 -4.08
CA SER A 111 -4.28 3.60 -4.56
C SER A 111 -3.35 2.52 -4.02
N LEU A 112 -3.91 1.36 -3.66
CA LEU A 112 -3.13 0.19 -3.25
C LEU A 112 -3.22 -0.88 -4.33
N GLU A 113 -2.11 -1.52 -4.64
CA GLU A 113 -2.10 -2.64 -5.56
C GLU A 113 -2.51 -3.94 -4.85
N LEU A 114 -3.27 -4.77 -5.55
CA LEU A 114 -3.67 -6.12 -5.16
C LEU A 114 -3.26 -7.06 -6.29
N VAL A 115 -2.41 -8.02 -5.97
CA VAL A 115 -1.86 -9.00 -6.90
C VAL A 115 -2.51 -10.35 -6.59
N VAL A 116 -3.00 -11.03 -7.61
CA VAL A 116 -3.56 -12.38 -7.50
C VAL A 116 -2.46 -13.39 -7.80
N GLU A 117 -2.14 -14.21 -6.80
CA GLU A 117 -1.12 -15.24 -6.89
C GLU A 117 -1.77 -16.63 -6.83
N PRO A 118 -1.50 -17.52 -7.79
CA PRO A 118 -1.98 -18.89 -7.71
C PRO A 118 -1.20 -19.68 -6.65
N ILE A 119 -1.88 -20.50 -5.85
CA ILE A 119 -1.28 -21.45 -4.89
C ILE A 119 -1.81 -22.88 -5.08
#